data_AF-A0A4Y2GC89-F1
#
_entry.id   AF-A0A4Y2GC89-F1
#
_cell.length_a   1.000
_cell.length_b   1.000
_cell.length_c   1.000
_cell.angle_alpha   90.00
_cell.angle_beta   90.00
_cell.angle_gamma   90.00
#
_symmetry.space_group_name_H-M   'P 1'
#
loop_
_entity.id
_entity.type
_entity.pdbx_description
1 polymer ?
#
loop_
_entity_poly.entity_id
_entity_poly.type
_entity_poly.pdbx_seq_one_letter_code
_entity_poly.pdbx_strand_id
1 'polypeptide(L)'
;MLLREPVTRYRAPNIVERYHYRSNGLLVWAWIATDSRTDLYVFAGGSVTTVRYRDEILHPLVSPFVAAMGTDAIFMDDNARPHRARLVRSYLESETIPQMA
;
A
#
# COMPACT_ATOMS: atom_id res chain seq x y z
N MET A 1 14.92 -27.74 -5.53
CA MET A 1 16.29 -27.57 -6.07
C MET A 1 16.15 -27.03 -7.48
N LEU A 2 16.52 -25.77 -7.73
CA LEU A 2 16.54 -25.18 -9.08
C LEU A 2 17.97 -25.29 -9.60
N LEU A 3 18.23 -26.28 -10.46
CA LEU A 3 19.51 -26.41 -11.15
C LEU A 3 19.47 -25.55 -12.42
N ARG A 4 20.47 -24.67 -12.58
CA ARG A 4 20.60 -23.77 -13.75
C ARG A 4 21.62 -24.35 -14.71
N GLU A 5 21.19 -24.77 -15.90
CA GLU A 5 22.13 -25.04 -17.00
C GLU A 5 22.44 -23.74 -17.77
N PRO A 6 23.66 -23.56 -18.30
CA PRO A 6 24.04 -22.34 -19.00
C PRO A 6 23.37 -22.25 -20.38
N VAL A 7 22.86 -21.06 -20.73
CA VAL A 7 22.57 -20.60 -22.11
C VAL A 7 21.21 -20.97 -22.72
N THR A 8 20.16 -21.28 -21.94
CA THR A 8 18.78 -21.19 -22.46
C THR A 8 17.83 -20.48 -21.49
N ARG A 9 17.05 -19.51 -22.01
CA ARG A 9 15.91 -18.93 -21.28
C ARG A 9 14.80 -19.96 -21.30
N TYR A 10 14.61 -20.67 -20.20
CA TYR A 10 13.55 -21.68 -20.07
C TYR A 10 12.17 -21.03 -20.25
N ARG A 11 11.40 -21.44 -21.27
CA ARG A 11 9.95 -21.20 -21.34
C ARG A 11 9.30 -22.43 -20.74
N ALA A 12 8.71 -22.32 -19.56
CA ALA A 12 8.19 -23.46 -18.85
C ALA A 12 6.73 -23.77 -19.28
N PRO A 13 6.45 -24.90 -19.94
CA PRO A 13 5.07 -25.32 -20.21
C PRO A 13 4.39 -25.98 -18.99
N ASN A 14 5.14 -26.29 -17.93
CA ASN A 14 4.70 -27.16 -16.83
C ASN A 14 4.91 -26.54 -15.43
N ILE A 15 4.68 -25.22 -15.25
CA ILE A 15 4.66 -24.61 -13.92
C ILE A 15 3.25 -24.77 -13.34
N VAL A 16 3.14 -25.52 -12.24
CA VAL A 16 1.92 -25.59 -11.41
C VAL A 16 2.28 -25.02 -10.05
N GLU A 17 1.57 -23.97 -9.64
CA GLU A 17 1.72 -23.37 -8.31
C GLU A 17 1.26 -24.39 -7.25
N ARG A 18 2.19 -24.84 -6.40
CA ARG A 18 1.92 -25.90 -5.40
C ARG A 18 2.01 -25.41 -3.94
N TYR A 19 2.65 -24.29 -3.66
CA TYR A 19 2.77 -23.69 -2.34
C TYR A 19 2.97 -22.18 -2.44
N HIS A 20 2.47 -21.42 -1.47
CA HIS A 20 2.76 -20.01 -1.30
C HIS A 20 4.27 -19.78 -1.40
N TYR A 21 4.69 -19.02 -2.41
CA TYR A 21 6.07 -18.59 -2.53
C TYR A 21 6.42 -17.77 -1.30
N ARG A 22 7.21 -18.36 -0.40
CA ARG A 22 7.74 -17.74 0.82
C ARG A 22 8.89 -16.79 0.46
N SER A 23 8.72 -15.97 -0.57
CA SER A 23 9.61 -14.83 -0.75
C SER A 23 9.28 -13.82 0.34
N ASN A 24 10.30 -13.15 0.89
CA ASN A 24 10.09 -11.94 1.67
C ASN A 24 9.52 -10.88 0.73
N GLY A 25 8.20 -10.87 0.54
CA GLY A 25 7.51 -9.83 -0.21
C GLY A 25 7.75 -8.47 0.48
N LEU A 26 8.09 -7.46 -0.32
CA LEU A 26 8.09 -6.08 0.15
C LEU A 26 6.67 -5.56 0.07
N LEU A 27 6.20 -4.97 1.17
CA LEU A 27 4.92 -4.27 1.20
C LEU A 27 5.20 -2.79 1.05
N VAL A 28 4.57 -2.19 0.06
CA VAL A 28 4.81 -0.80 -0.34
C VAL A 28 3.50 -0.04 -0.42
N TRP A 29 3.56 1.28 -0.21
CA TRP A 29 2.42 2.17 -0.30
C TRP A 29 2.79 3.43 -1.09
N ALA A 30 1.91 3.86 -1.98
CA ALA A 30 2.03 5.13 -2.68
C ALA A 30 0.64 5.67 -3.00
N TRP A 31 0.56 6.98 -3.15
CA TRP A 31 -0.61 7.71 -3.59
C TRP A 31 -0.35 8.39 -4.94
N ILE A 32 -1.36 8.42 -5.79
CA ILE A 32 -1.32 9.07 -7.11
C ILE A 32 -2.56 9.93 -7.27
N ALA A 33 -2.38 11.13 -7.80
CA ALA A 33 -3.42 12.05 -8.24
C ALA A 33 -3.16 12.47 -9.69
N THR A 34 -4.05 13.27 -10.28
CA THR A 34 -4.02 13.63 -11.71
C THR A 34 -2.71 14.32 -12.13
N ASP A 35 -2.17 15.19 -11.28
CA ASP A 35 -0.99 16.02 -11.54
C ASP A 35 0.20 15.73 -10.60
N SER A 36 0.04 14.80 -9.66
CA SER A 36 0.95 14.62 -8.54
C SER A 36 0.99 13.16 -8.05
N ARG A 37 2.08 12.79 -7.37
CA ARG A 37 2.23 11.49 -6.71
C ARG A 37 3.06 11.65 -5.43
N THR A 38 2.82 10.80 -4.45
CA THR A 38 3.74 10.67 -3.30
C THR A 38 4.86 9.70 -3.64
N ASP A 39 5.97 9.80 -2.90
CA ASP A 39 7.01 8.77 -2.94
C ASP A 39 6.47 7.42 -2.44
N LEU A 40 7.15 6.35 -2.85
CA LEU A 40 6.83 4.98 -2.44
C LEU A 40 7.36 4.74 -1.02
N TYR A 41 6.45 4.52 -0.08
CA TYR A 41 6.77 4.08 1.27
C TYR A 41 6.95 2.56 1.31
N VAL A 42 8.06 2.09 1.89
CA VAL A 42 8.33 0.65 2.05
C VAL A 42 8.17 0.27 3.51
N PHE A 43 7.22 -0.62 3.81
CA PHE A 43 7.01 -1.10 5.17
C PHE A 43 8.08 -2.12 5.55
N ALA A 44 8.83 -1.82 6.61
CA ALA A 44 9.65 -2.81 7.27
C ALA A 44 8.75 -3.87 7.97
N GLY A 45 9.05 -5.16 7.81
CA GLY A 45 8.38 -6.23 8.56
C GLY A 45 7.10 -6.83 7.96
N GLY A 46 6.80 -6.57 6.68
CA GLY A 46 5.86 -7.37 5.88
C GLY A 46 4.37 -7.32 6.28
N SER A 47 3.96 -6.52 7.25
CA SER A 47 2.56 -6.38 7.66
C SER A 47 2.19 -4.95 8.04
N VAL A 48 0.98 -4.57 7.67
CA VAL A 48 0.38 -3.27 7.99
C VAL A 48 -0.73 -3.50 9.02
N THR A 49 -0.56 -2.93 10.20
CA THR A 49 -1.62 -2.86 11.20
C THR A 49 -2.32 -1.51 11.11
N THR A 50 -3.52 -1.40 11.68
CA THR A 50 -4.26 -0.12 11.73
C THR A 50 -3.43 1.03 12.31
N VAL A 51 -2.67 0.76 13.38
CA VAL A 51 -1.82 1.77 14.03
C VAL A 51 -0.70 2.22 13.10
N ARG A 52 0.00 1.26 12.47
CA ARG A 52 1.04 1.57 11.50
C ARG A 52 0.50 2.33 10.30
N TYR A 53 -0.67 1.98 9.81
CA TYR A 53 -1.30 2.70 8.71
C TYR A 53 -1.58 4.17 9.08
N ARG A 54 -2.09 4.44 10.29
CA ARG A 54 -2.27 5.81 10.75
C ARG A 54 -0.93 6.56 10.87
N ASP A 55 0.02 5.98 11.58
CA ASP A 55 1.21 6.70 12.03
C ASP A 55 2.32 6.75 10.95
N GLU A 56 2.42 5.74 10.08
CA GLU A 56 3.42 5.67 9.01
C GLU A 56 2.89 6.17 7.66
N ILE A 57 1.57 6.14 7.42
CA ILE A 57 0.97 6.53 6.12
C ILE A 57 0.06 7.75 6.26
N LEU A 58 -1.02 7.67 7.04
CA LEU A 58 -2.04 8.73 7.01
C LEU A 58 -1.51 10.06 7.53
N HIS A 59 -0.83 10.04 8.68
CA HIS A 59 -0.33 11.25 9.32
C HIS A 59 0.82 11.91 8.55
N PRO A 60 1.90 11.20 8.18
CA PRO A 60 3.03 11.84 7.51
C PRO A 60 2.87 12.03 6.00
N LEU A 61 2.07 11.19 5.32
CA LEU A 61 1.98 11.21 3.86
C LEU A 61 0.62 11.73 3.36
N VAL A 62 -0.50 11.20 3.86
CA VAL A 62 -1.82 11.54 3.31
C VAL A 62 -2.30 12.91 3.74
N SER A 63 -2.25 13.24 5.05
CA SER A 63 -2.76 14.52 5.56
C SER A 63 -2.08 15.73 4.89
N PRO A 64 -0.74 15.81 4.80
CA PRO A 64 -0.07 16.91 4.11
C PRO A 64 -0.38 16.95 2.61
N PHE A 65 -0.49 15.78 1.96
CA PHE A 65 -0.73 15.69 0.53
C PHE A 65 -2.15 16.16 0.16
N VAL A 66 -3.16 15.74 0.93
CA VAL A 66 -4.55 16.21 0.78
C VAL A 66 -4.64 17.71 1.08
N ALA A 67 -4.00 18.17 2.15
CA ALA A 67 -3.95 19.59 2.48
C ALA A 67 -3.31 20.44 1.36
N ALA A 68 -2.30 19.92 0.67
CA ALA A 68 -1.66 20.58 -0.47
C ALA A 68 -2.53 20.57 -1.74
N MET A 69 -3.31 19.50 -1.99
CA MET A 69 -4.24 19.42 -3.12
C MET A 69 -5.46 20.33 -2.95
N GLY A 70 -5.83 20.69 -1.72
CA GLY A 70 -6.92 21.60 -1.42
C GLY A 70 -8.26 20.90 -1.14
N THR A 71 -9.33 21.68 -1.07
CA THR A 71 -10.65 21.23 -0.56
C THR A 71 -11.39 20.24 -1.45
N ASP A 72 -10.99 20.10 -2.70
CA ASP A 72 -11.63 19.21 -3.67
C ASP A 72 -11.00 17.81 -3.69
N ALA A 73 -9.97 17.58 -2.87
CA ALA A 73 -9.30 16.30 -2.76
C ALA A 73 -10.15 15.26 -2.01
N ILE A 74 -10.35 14.10 -2.64
CA ILE A 74 -11.01 12.94 -2.04
C ILE A 74 -9.99 11.81 -1.92
N PHE A 75 -9.78 11.33 -0.70
CA PHE A 75 -8.97 10.17 -0.41
C PHE A 75 -9.73 8.87 -0.73
N MET A 76 -9.07 7.92 -1.38
CA MET A 76 -9.64 6.70 -1.93
C MET A 76 -8.70 5.52 -1.66
N ASP A 77 -9.11 4.63 -0.77
CA ASP A 77 -8.36 3.41 -0.45
C ASP A 77 -9.24 2.17 -0.69
N ASP A 78 -8.62 0.99 -0.56
CA ASP A 78 -9.37 -0.26 -0.60
C ASP A 78 -10.10 -0.53 0.73
N ASN A 79 -10.87 -1.62 0.74
CA ASN A 79 -11.62 -2.07 1.91
C ASN A 79 -10.79 -2.97 2.85
N ALA A 80 -9.46 -2.89 2.85
CA ALA A 80 -8.63 -3.69 3.75
C ALA A 80 -8.95 -3.38 5.22
N ARG A 81 -8.86 -4.41 6.08
CA ARG A 81 -9.20 -4.29 7.51
C ARG A 81 -8.47 -3.14 8.23
N PRO A 82 -7.16 -2.89 7.99
CA PRO A 82 -6.49 -1.76 8.62
C PRO A 82 -7.09 -0.41 8.23
N HIS A 83 -7.48 -0.23 6.98
CA HIS A 83 -8.03 1.02 6.43
C HIS A 83 -9.45 1.31 6.94
N ARG A 84 -10.25 0.25 7.13
CA ARG A 84 -11.65 0.37 7.57
C ARG A 84 -11.85 0.24 9.08
N ALA A 85 -10.76 0.18 9.85
CA ALA A 85 -10.82 0.12 11.30
C ALA A 85 -11.23 1.46 11.91
N ARG A 86 -11.91 1.42 13.07
CA ARG A 86 -12.43 2.62 13.75
C ARG A 86 -11.36 3.69 13.98
N LEU A 87 -10.14 3.29 14.34
CA LEU A 87 -9.03 4.22 14.58
C LEU A 87 -8.68 5.04 13.34
N VAL A 88 -8.68 4.44 12.16
CA VAL A 88 -8.40 5.13 10.89
C VAL A 88 -9.57 6.03 10.52
N ARG A 89 -10.81 5.54 10.61
CA ARG A 89 -11.99 6.36 10.29
C ARG A 89 -12.08 7.60 11.18
N SER A 90 -11.90 7.44 12.48
CA SER A 90 -11.89 8.57 13.42
C SER A 90 -10.74 9.54 13.16
N TYR A 91 -9.58 9.05 12.70
CA TYR A 91 -8.47 9.91 12.31
C TYR A 91 -8.80 10.75 11.08
N LEU A 92 -9.32 10.13 10.03
CA LEU A 92 -9.73 10.83 8.80
C LEU A 92 -10.83 11.86 9.06
N GLU A 93 -11.80 11.53 9.91
CA GLU A 93 -12.84 12.46 10.37
C GLU A 93 -12.22 13.64 11.15
N SER A 94 -11.25 13.40 12.04
CA SER A 94 -10.61 14.46 12.83
C SER A 94 -9.73 15.41 12.02
N GLU A 95 -9.08 14.89 10.98
CA GLU A 95 -8.25 15.67 10.05
C GLU A 95 -9.10 16.31 8.94
N THR A 96 -10.43 16.10 8.95
CA THR A 96 -11.36 16.58 7.91
C THR A 96 -10.96 16.11 6.51
N ILE A 97 -10.38 14.90 6.40
CA ILE A 97 -9.98 14.30 5.13
C ILE A 97 -11.19 13.58 4.53
N PRO A 98 -11.74 14.03 3.39
CA PRO A 98 -12.86 13.36 2.76
C PRO A 98 -12.41 11.98 2.26
N GLN A 99 -13.05 10.91 2.72
CA GLN A 99 -12.79 9.55 2.25
C GLN A 99 -13.96 9.07 1.37
N MET A 100 -13.64 8.44 0.24
CA MET A 100 -14.61 7.75 -0.58
C MET A 100 -15.03 6.44 0.10
N ALA A 101 -16.33 6.35 0.42
CA ALA A 101 -16.92 5.21 1.11
C ALA A 101 -16.87 3.92 0.29
#